data_AF-A0A1G1GWL6-F1
#
_entry.id   AF-A0A1G1GWL6-F1
#
_cell.length_a   1.000
_cell.length_b   1.000
_cell.length_c   1.000
_cell.angle_alpha   90.00
_cell.angle_beta   90.00
_cell.angle_gamma   90.00
#
_symmetry.space_group_name_H-M   'P 1'
#
loop_
_entity.id
_entity.type
_entity.pdbx_description
1 polymer ?
#
loop_
_entity_poly.entity_id
_entity_poly.type
_entity_poly.pdbx_seq_one_letter_code
_entity_poly.pdbx_strand_id
1 'polypeptide(L)'
;MKNETIKTGMRIGATVGGMVFAVFGIMPGFYFGSFGTLILLQKLMGAVEPTLLVRAAVVMGSMVGIASAAAVSLVVGGLAGTAMGYVVSAPAAMRQAASTKA
;
A
#
# COMPACT_ATOMS: atom_id res chain seq x y z
N MET A 1 -17.53 -8.53 -21.72
CA MET A 1 -16.68 -7.35 -21.44
C MET A 1 -16.58 -6.98 -19.95
N LYS A 2 -17.65 -7.07 -19.13
CA LYS A 2 -17.63 -6.66 -17.69
C LYS A 2 -16.47 -7.21 -16.85
N ASN A 3 -16.15 -8.50 -16.96
CA ASN A 3 -15.08 -9.11 -16.15
C ASN A 3 -13.68 -8.61 -16.50
N GLU A 4 -13.41 -8.28 -17.77
CA GLU A 4 -12.08 -7.83 -18.18
C GLU A 4 -11.79 -6.41 -17.71
N THR A 5 -12.77 -5.50 -17.77
CA THR A 5 -12.62 -4.13 -17.27
C THR A 5 -12.38 -4.11 -15.76
N ILE A 6 -13.08 -4.96 -15.00
CA ILE A 6 -12.92 -5.07 -13.55
C ILE A 6 -11.55 -5.67 -13.20
N LYS A 7 -11.13 -6.75 -13.89
CA LYS A 7 -9.82 -7.38 -13.67
C LYS A 7 -8.67 -6.45 -14.05
N THR A 8 -8.86 -5.63 -15.08
CA THR A 8 -7.92 -4.59 -15.48
C THR A 8 -7.86 -3.47 -14.43
N GLY A 9 -9.01 -3.00 -13.94
CA GLY A 9 -9.10 -2.02 -12.86
C GLY A 9 -8.40 -2.47 -11.59
N MET A 10 -8.56 -3.74 -11.18
CA MET A 10 -7.86 -4.33 -10.03
C MET A 10 -6.34 -4.31 -10.22
N ARG A 11 -5.84 -4.75 -11.38
CA ARG A 11 -4.39 -4.78 -11.66
C ARG A 11 -3.80 -3.37 -11.64
N ILE A 12 -4.45 -2.41 -12.29
CA ILE A 12 -4.00 -1.02 -12.30
C ILE A 12 -4.01 -0.45 -10.89
N GLY A 13 -5.09 -0.65 -10.14
CA GLY A 13 -5.20 -0.18 -8.75
C GLY A 13 -4.13 -0.77 -7.84
N ALA A 14 -3.86 -2.08 -7.95
CA ALA A 14 -2.81 -2.74 -7.18
C ALA A 14 -1.41 -2.24 -7.57
N THR A 15 -1.13 -2.07 -8.86
CA THR A 15 0.16 -1.53 -9.33
C THR A 15 0.36 -0.09 -8.89
N VAL A 16 -0.65 0.77 -8.99
CA VAL A 16 -0.57 2.17 -8.54
C VAL A 16 -0.42 2.24 -7.03
N GLY A 17 -1.19 1.45 -6.26
CA GLY A 17 -1.03 1.35 -4.81
C GLY A 17 0.39 0.93 -4.41
N GLY A 18 0.92 -0.12 -5.04
CA GLY A 18 2.29 -0.58 -4.84
C GLY A 18 3.35 0.47 -5.20
N MET A 19 3.15 1.22 -6.28
CA MET A 19 4.07 2.29 -6.70
C MET A 19 4.06 3.47 -5.72
N VAL A 20 2.88 3.89 -5.25
CA VAL A 20 2.75 4.94 -4.22
C VAL A 20 3.41 4.48 -2.91
N PHE A 21 3.22 3.22 -2.53
CA PHE A 21 3.90 2.65 -1.36
C PHE A 21 5.42 2.57 -1.54
N ALA A 22 5.92 2.27 -2.72
CA ALA A 22 7.36 2.23 -2.96
C ALA A 22 8.01 3.61 -2.75
N VAL A 23 7.37 4.68 -3.23
CA VAL A 23 7.88 6.05 -3.12
C VAL A 23 7.67 6.64 -1.71
N PHE A 24 6.47 6.50 -1.16
CA PHE A 24 6.05 7.16 0.09
C PHE A 24 5.95 6.24 1.29
N GLY A 25 6.14 4.93 1.14
CA GLY A 25 6.06 3.96 2.23
C GLY A 25 7.42 3.45 2.64
N ILE A 26 8.25 3.03 1.67
CA ILE A 26 9.56 2.43 1.96
C ILE A 26 10.51 3.47 2.56
N MET A 27 10.69 4.62 1.88
CA MET A 27 11.63 5.65 2.33
C MET A 27 11.30 6.21 3.72
N PRO A 28 10.12 6.78 3.97
CA PRO A 28 9.80 7.28 5.30
C PRO A 28 9.62 6.15 6.32
N GLY A 29 9.12 4.97 5.93
CA GLY A 29 9.00 3.81 6.82
C GLY A 29 10.36 3.37 7.36
N PHE A 30 11.39 3.34 6.52
CA PHE A 30 12.75 2.98 6.95
C PHE A 30 13.42 4.12 7.73
N TYR A 31 13.26 5.36 7.27
CA TYR A 31 13.92 6.54 7.85
C TYR A 31 13.33 6.93 9.21
N PHE A 32 12.00 7.13 9.29
CA PHE A 32 11.33 7.42 10.57
C PHE A 32 11.31 6.20 11.48
N GLY A 33 11.15 4.99 10.94
CA GLY A 33 11.15 3.76 11.72
C GLY A 33 12.48 3.52 12.42
N SER A 34 13.61 3.73 11.74
CA SER A 34 14.94 3.50 12.33
C SER A 34 15.42 4.66 13.20
N PHE A 35 15.44 5.90 12.70
CA PHE A 35 15.99 7.03 13.47
C PHE A 35 15.05 7.49 14.58
N GLY A 36 13.73 7.46 14.34
CA GLY A 36 12.74 7.89 15.32
C GLY A 36 12.71 6.98 16.55
N THR A 37 12.75 5.66 16.37
CA THR A 37 12.78 4.72 17.49
C THR A 37 14.06 4.83 18.29
N LEU A 38 15.22 4.99 17.65
CA LEU A 38 16.48 5.18 18.36
C LEU A 38 16.48 6.47 19.20
N ILE A 39 15.98 7.58 18.66
CA ILE A 39 15.84 8.84 19.41
C ILE A 39 14.86 8.68 20.57
N LEU A 40 13.73 7.99 20.38
CA LEU A 40 12.75 7.73 21.43
C LEU A 40 13.35 6.86 22.54
N LEU A 41 14.09 5.83 22.17
CA LEU A 41 14.72 4.90 23.09
C LEU A 41 15.80 5.61 23.93
N GLN A 42 16.57 6.51 23.31
CA GLN A 42 17.55 7.36 23.98
C GLN A 42 16.90 8.33 24.99
N LYS A 43 15.65 8.74 24.75
CA LYS A 43 14.87 9.61 25.65
C LYS A 43 14.15 8.85 26.77
N LEU A 44 13.73 7.61 26.52
CA LEU A 44 12.92 6.80 27.45
C LEU A 44 13.76 5.97 28.43
N MET A 45 14.90 5.43 28.00
CA MET A 45 15.72 4.53 28.83
C MET A 45 17.05 5.15 29.33
N GLY A 46 17.29 6.44 29.09
CA GLY A 46 18.61 7.05 29.30
C GLY A 46 19.63 6.56 28.25
N ALA A 47 20.93 6.80 28.46
CA ALA A 47 22.01 6.41 27.55
C ALA A 47 22.17 4.88 27.45
N VAL A 48 21.21 4.21 26.82
CA VAL A 48 21.33 2.80 26.43
C VAL A 48 22.39 2.78 25.35
N GLU A 49 23.51 2.10 25.59
CA GLU A 49 24.41 1.75 24.51
C GLU A 49 23.56 1.03 23.45
N PRO A 50 23.48 1.54 22.21
CA PRO A 50 22.70 0.91 21.16
C PRO A 50 23.44 -0.37 20.76
N THR A 51 23.26 -1.40 21.58
CA THR A 51 23.86 -2.72 21.41
C THR A 51 23.38 -3.30 20.10
N LEU A 52 24.17 -4.21 19.55
CA LEU A 52 23.92 -4.81 18.24
C LEU A 52 22.52 -5.46 18.17
N LEU A 53 22.04 -5.99 19.30
CA LEU A 53 20.69 -6.57 19.45
C LEU A 53 19.57 -5.52 19.31
N VAL A 54 19.73 -4.33 19.89
CA VAL A 54 18.71 -3.27 19.81
C VAL A 54 18.57 -2.75 18.39
N ARG A 55 19.71 -2.53 17.71
CA ARG A 55 19.71 -2.12 16.29
C ARG A 55 19.11 -3.21 15.40
N ALA A 56 19.47 -4.47 15.64
CA ALA A 56 18.88 -5.60 14.90
C ALA A 56 17.37 -5.70 15.13
N ALA A 57 16.89 -5.52 16.37
CA ALA A 57 15.47 -5.53 16.68
C ALA A 57 14.69 -4.38 15.99
N VAL A 58 15.26 -3.17 15.95
CA VAL A 58 14.66 -2.02 15.25
C VAL A 58 14.57 -2.27 13.76
N VAL A 59 15.62 -2.81 13.14
CA VAL A 59 15.63 -3.14 11.70
C VAL A 59 14.62 -4.25 11.41
N MET A 60 14.57 -5.31 12.21
CA MET A 60 13.60 -6.39 12.05
C MET A 60 12.16 -5.89 12.20
N GLY A 61 11.89 -5.05 13.21
CA GLY A 61 10.59 -4.43 13.41
C GLY A 61 10.19 -3.51 12.25
N SER A 62 11.13 -2.72 11.72
CA SER A 62 10.91 -1.85 10.57
C SER A 62 10.63 -2.65 9.29
N MET A 63 11.35 -3.75 9.06
CA MET A 63 11.09 -4.67 7.94
C MET A 63 9.68 -5.25 8.01
N VAL A 64 9.25 -5.72 9.19
CA VAL A 64 7.89 -6.24 9.40
C VAL A 64 6.83 -5.15 9.21
N GLY A 65 7.09 -3.94 9.70
CA GLY A 65 6.20 -2.79 9.52
C GLY A 65 6.04 -2.40 8.04
N ILE A 66 7.13 -2.36 7.28
CA ILE A 66 7.11 -2.06 5.85
C ILE A 66 6.40 -3.19 5.09
N ALA A 67 6.67 -4.45 5.41
CA ALA A 67 6.00 -5.59 4.77
C ALA A 67 4.49 -5.57 5.00
N SER A 68 4.04 -5.26 6.23
CA SER A 68 2.61 -5.17 6.52
C SER A 68 1.95 -3.97 5.83
N ALA A 69 2.59 -2.80 5.81
CA ALA A 69 2.10 -1.63 5.09
C ALA A 69 2.05 -1.85 3.56
N ALA A 70 3.00 -2.60 3.00
CA ALA A 70 3.00 -2.99 1.59
C ALA A 70 1.78 -3.84 1.24
N ALA A 71 1.49 -4.86 2.07
CA ALA A 71 0.34 -5.73 1.88
C ALA A 71 -0.98 -4.94 1.92
N VAL A 72 -1.14 -4.06 2.91
CA VAL A 72 -2.32 -3.19 3.03
C VAL A 72 -2.44 -2.27 1.82
N SER A 73 -1.36 -1.65 1.37
CA SER A 73 -1.40 -0.73 0.23
C SER A 73 -1.80 -1.43 -1.08
N LEU A 74 -1.32 -2.65 -1.31
CA LEU A 74 -1.71 -3.45 -2.47
C LEU A 74 -3.18 -3.86 -2.42
N VAL A 75 -3.68 -4.28 -1.25
CA VAL A 75 -5.08 -4.68 -1.07
C VAL A 75 -6.01 -3.49 -1.25
N VAL A 76 -5.72 -2.36 -0.61
CA VAL A 76 -6.52 -1.13 -0.71
C VAL A 76 -6.48 -0.57 -2.14
N GLY A 77 -5.30 -0.52 -2.76
CA GLY A 77 -5.16 -0.11 -4.16
C GLY A 77 -5.95 -1.01 -5.11
N GLY A 78 -5.89 -2.33 -4.93
CA GLY A 78 -6.65 -3.30 -5.72
C GLY A 78 -8.16 -3.15 -5.55
N LEU A 79 -8.64 -2.96 -4.32
CA LEU A 79 -10.06 -2.71 -4.02
C LEU A 79 -10.54 -1.40 -4.64
N ALA A 80 -9.79 -0.31 -4.50
CA ALA A 80 -10.10 0.98 -5.08
C ALA A 80 -10.12 0.93 -6.63
N GLY A 81 -9.15 0.24 -7.24
CA GLY A 81 -9.12 0.01 -8.69
C GLY A 81 -10.29 -0.83 -9.19
N THR A 82 -10.71 -1.82 -8.41
CA THR A 82 -11.91 -2.64 -8.71
C THR A 82 -13.17 -1.78 -8.66
N ALA A 83 -13.31 -0.95 -7.62
CA ALA A 83 -14.44 -0.02 -7.48
C ALA A 83 -14.51 0.98 -8.64
N MET A 84 -13.37 1.57 -9.04
CA MET A 84 -13.30 2.43 -10.23
C MET A 84 -13.66 1.68 -11.52
N GLY A 85 -13.24 0.43 -11.66
CA GLY A 85 -13.63 -0.43 -12.79
C GLY A 85 -15.15 -0.64 -12.90
N TYR A 86 -15.86 -0.73 -11.77
CA TYR A 86 -17.34 -0.79 -11.76
C TYR A 86 -17.97 0.54 -12.17
N VAL A 87 -17.47 1.67 -11.65
CA VAL A 87 -17.99 3.01 -12.00
C VAL A 87 -17.85 3.30 -13.48
N VAL A 88 -16.70 2.97 -14.08
CA VAL A 88 -16.42 3.23 -15.50
C VAL A 88 -17.18 2.26 -16.42
N SER A 89 -17.46 1.03 -15.99
CA SER A 89 -18.19 0.04 -16.79
C SER A 89 -19.72 0.17 -16.72
N ALA A 90 -20.26 0.88 -15.72
CA ALA A 90 -21.69 1.16 -15.59
C ALA A 90 -22.29 1.96 -16.78
N PRO A 91 -21.72 3.10 -17.24
CA PRO A 91 -22.28 3.86 -18.36
C PRO A 91 -22.13 3.12 -19.71
N ALA A 92 -21.08 2.32 -19.89
CA ALA A 92 -20.89 1.51 -21.10
C ALA A 92 -21.94 0.38 -21.21
N ALA A 93 -22.31 -0.24 -20.08
CA ALA A 93 -23.34 -1.27 -20.04
C ALA A 93 -24.74 -0.70 -20.31
N MET A 94 -25.06 0.51 -19.85
CA MET A 94 -26.32 1.18 -20.19
C MET A 94 -26.43 1.54 -21.67
N ARG A 95 -25.33 1.99 -22.30
CA ARG A 95 -25.32 2.28 -23.74
C ARG A 95 -25.48 1.02 -24.59
N GLN A 96 -24.86 -0.09 -24.22
CA GLN A 96 -25.07 -1.37 -24.92
C GLN A 96 -26.50 -1.91 -24.73
N ALA A 97 -27.07 -1.81 -23.52
CA ALA A 97 -28.45 -2.22 -23.27
C ALA A 97 -29.49 -1.36 -24.03
N ALA A 98 -29.20 -0.07 -24.25
CA ALA A 98 -30.01 0.81 -25.08
C ALA A 98 -29.87 0.50 -26.58
N SER A 99 -28.68 0.10 -27.05
CA SER A 99 -28.42 -0.21 -28.45
C SER A 99 -28.88 -1.61 -28.88
N THR A 100 -29.06 -2.56 -27.97
CA THR A 100 -29.60 -3.90 -28.25
C THR A 100 -31.15 -3.93 -28.27
N LYS A 101 -31.80 -2.85 -27.80
CA LYS A 101 -33.27 -2.71 -27.81
C LYS A 101 -33.80 -1.89 -29.01
N ALA A 102 -32.94 -1.45 -29.92
CA ALA A 102 -33.30 -0.72 -31.14
C ALA A 102 -33.31 -1.64 -32.37
#